data_AF-A0A6G0VIC0-F1
#
_entry.id   AF-A0A6G0VIC0-F1
#
_cell.length_a   1.000
_cell.length_b   1.000
_cell.length_c   1.000
_cell.angle_alpha   90.00
_cell.angle_beta   90.00
_cell.angle_gamma   90.00
#
_symmetry.space_group_name_H-M   'P 1'
#
loop_
_entity.id
_entity.type
_entity.pdbx_description
1 polymer ?
#
loop_
_entity_poly.entity_id
_entity_poly.type
_entity_poly.pdbx_seq_one_letter_code
_entity_poly.pdbx_strand_id
1 'polypeptide(L)'
;MIKEMSIVDTETWATQQWIFKNSNLKQDNKSRKTNKWLECNHHQLSIDYGDIEYEELGRILNSLKFDCIYTKGEQKKQLLIEYIPHVVLINIEDLGCPRLDQICSDEALPCCIFHKDLNPKHWIKG
;
A
#
# COMPACT_ATOMS: atom_id res chain seq x y z
N MET A 1 -4.08 -8.63 1.43
CA MET A 1 -4.77 -7.85 0.38
C MET A 1 -4.14 -6.48 0.32
N ILE A 2 -3.75 -6.05 -0.88
CA ILE A 2 -3.32 -4.67 -1.17
C ILE A 2 -4.56 -3.83 -1.49
N LYS A 3 -4.78 -2.73 -0.75
CA LYS A 3 -5.90 -1.79 -1.00
C LYS A 3 -5.50 -0.65 -1.93
N GLU A 4 -4.28 -0.17 -1.77
CA GLU A 4 -3.71 0.92 -2.55
C GLU A 4 -2.29 0.53 -2.94
N MET A 5 -1.91 0.82 -4.19
CA MET A 5 -0.56 0.65 -4.69
C MET A 5 -0.13 1.93 -5.39
N SER A 6 1.00 2.46 -4.96
CA SER A 6 1.65 3.61 -5.58
C SER A 6 3.04 3.18 -6.01
N ILE A 7 3.35 3.38 -7.29
CA ILE A 7 4.65 3.09 -7.86
C ILE A 7 5.26 4.40 -8.33
N VAL A 8 6.52 4.60 -7.92
CA VAL A 8 7.32 5.76 -8.29
C VAL A 8 8.48 5.24 -9.12
N ASP A 9 8.56 5.68 -10.37
CA ASP A 9 9.75 5.51 -11.18
C ASP A 9 10.84 6.44 -10.66
N THR A 10 11.98 5.89 -10.26
CA THR A 10 13.09 6.66 -9.67
C THR A 10 13.90 7.46 -10.69
N GLU A 11 13.80 7.13 -11.98
CA GLU A 11 14.49 7.84 -13.05
C GLU A 11 13.65 9.00 -13.57
N THR A 12 12.38 8.73 -13.89
CA THR A 12 11.48 9.71 -14.50
C THR A 12 10.66 10.51 -13.49
N TRP A 13 10.65 10.09 -12.23
CA TRP A 13 9.74 10.58 -11.18
C TRP A 13 8.25 10.43 -11.53
N ALA A 14 7.93 9.62 -12.54
CA ALA A 14 6.57 9.30 -12.89
C ALA A 14 5.92 8.50 -11.77
N THR A 15 4.72 8.93 -11.38
CA THR A 15 3.90 8.27 -10.37
C THR A 15 2.69 7.62 -11.01
N GLN A 16 2.46 6.36 -10.66
CA GLN A 16 1.24 5.64 -11.00
C GLN A 16 0.60 5.14 -9.72
N GLN A 17 -0.71 5.33 -9.59
CA GLN A 17 -1.45 5.00 -8.38
C GLN A 17 -2.71 4.23 -8.75
N TRP A 18 -2.98 3.18 -7.98
CA TRP A 18 -4.13 2.32 -8.13
C TRP A 18 -4.80 2.09 -6.79
N ILE A 19 -6.13 2.21 -6.78
CA ILE A 19 -6.98 1.85 -5.65
C ILE A 19 -7.75 0.61 -6.06
N PHE A 20 -7.50 -0.49 -5.34
CA PHE A 20 -8.13 -1.77 -5.61
C PHE A 20 -9.45 -1.89 -4.85
N LYS A 21 -10.45 -2.44 -5.52
CA LYS A 21 -11.64 -2.99 -4.88
C LYS A 21 -11.24 -4.23 -4.07
N ASN A 22 -12.10 -4.60 -3.13
CA ASN A 22 -11.89 -5.81 -2.36
C ASN A 22 -11.88 -7.05 -3.26
N SER A 23 -11.03 -8.03 -2.94
CA SER A 23 -11.11 -9.33 -3.61
C SER A 23 -12.42 -10.01 -3.23
N ASN A 24 -13.03 -10.75 -4.16
CA ASN A 24 -14.19 -11.59 -3.87
C ASN A 24 -13.86 -12.82 -3.00
N LEU A 25 -12.60 -12.97 -2.56
CA LEU A 25 -12.16 -14.05 -1.70
C LEU A 25 -12.79 -13.93 -0.31
N LYS A 26 -13.20 -15.08 0.24
CA LYS A 26 -13.75 -15.16 1.60
C LYS A 26 -12.72 -14.63 2.60
N GLN A 27 -13.03 -13.50 3.23
CA GLN A 27 -12.24 -12.95 4.31
C GLN A 27 -12.50 -13.70 5.62
N ASP A 28 -11.44 -14.01 6.36
CA ASP A 28 -11.59 -14.54 7.72
C ASP A 28 -12.08 -13.47 8.70
N ASN A 29 -12.51 -13.89 9.90
CA ASN A 29 -13.03 -12.97 10.91
C ASN A 29 -12.03 -11.90 11.33
N LYS A 30 -10.73 -12.20 11.27
CA LYS A 30 -9.65 -11.27 11.64
C LYS A 30 -9.50 -10.19 10.58
N SER A 31 -9.51 -10.57 9.30
CA SER A 31 -9.43 -9.68 8.15
C SER A 31 -10.64 -8.77 8.09
N ARG A 32 -11.85 -9.27 8.33
CA ARG A 32 -13.06 -8.42 8.38
C ARG A 32 -12.98 -7.35 9.48
N LYS A 33 -12.52 -7.72 10.69
CA LYS A 33 -12.36 -6.75 11.80
C LYS A 33 -11.31 -5.70 11.46
N THR A 34 -10.18 -6.13 10.89
CA THR A 34 -9.09 -5.24 10.48
C THR A 34 -9.55 -4.29 9.37
N ASN A 35 -10.25 -4.81 8.36
CA ASN A 35 -10.77 -4.01 7.26
C ASN A 35 -11.83 -3.02 7.72
N LYS A 36 -12.74 -3.42 8.62
CA LYS A 36 -13.71 -2.49 9.21
C LYS A 36 -13.03 -1.41 10.06
N TRP A 37 -11.98 -1.77 10.78
CA TRP A 37 -11.16 -0.79 11.49
C TRP A 37 -10.48 0.17 10.51
N LEU A 38 -9.94 -0.33 9.39
CA LEU A 38 -9.34 0.49 8.34
C LEU A 38 -10.38 1.39 7.66
N GLU A 39 -11.59 0.91 7.36
CA GLU A 39 -12.67 1.76 6.83
C GLU A 39 -12.97 2.90 7.81
N CYS A 40 -13.16 2.62 9.09
CA CYS A 40 -13.52 3.66 10.06
C CYS A 40 -12.33 4.59 10.40
N ASN A 41 -11.10 4.07 10.36
CA ASN A 41 -9.92 4.73 10.93
C ASN A 41 -8.77 4.94 9.92
N HIS A 42 -8.96 4.74 8.62
CA HIS A 42 -7.91 4.95 7.63
C HIS A 42 -8.52 5.31 6.26
N HIS A 43 -8.46 6.60 5.89
CA HIS A 43 -9.03 7.21 4.67
C HIS A 43 -10.56 7.17 4.49
N GLN A 44 -11.34 6.51 5.35
CA GLN A 44 -12.81 6.36 5.17
C GLN A 44 -13.20 5.71 3.83
N LEU A 45 -12.24 5.04 3.18
CA LEU A 45 -12.49 4.33 1.94
C LEU A 45 -13.23 3.05 2.26
N SER A 46 -14.44 2.91 1.73
CA SER A 46 -15.17 1.65 1.79
C SER A 46 -14.32 0.52 1.19
N ILE A 47 -14.46 -0.67 1.74
CA ILE A 47 -13.87 -1.91 1.24
C ILE A 47 -14.15 -2.09 -0.26
N ASP A 48 -15.36 -1.72 -0.72
CA ASP A 48 -15.78 -1.86 -2.12
C ASP A 48 -15.34 -0.69 -3.01
N TYR A 49 -14.79 0.38 -2.42
CA TYR A 49 -14.32 1.55 -3.14
C TYR A 49 -12.99 1.26 -3.85
N GLY A 50 -12.94 1.43 -5.16
CA GLY A 50 -11.71 1.29 -5.94
C GLY A 50 -12.02 1.29 -7.43
N ASP A 51 -11.04 1.67 -8.23
CA ASP A 51 -11.21 1.78 -9.67
C ASP A 51 -10.90 0.46 -10.39
N ILE A 52 -10.21 -0.46 -9.70
CA ILE A 52 -9.65 -1.68 -10.27
C ILE A 52 -10.00 -2.89 -9.42
N GLU A 53 -10.41 -3.99 -10.05
CA GLU A 53 -10.64 -5.26 -9.38
C GLU A 53 -9.33 -5.84 -8.85
N TYR A 54 -9.33 -6.45 -7.64
CA TYR A 54 -8.11 -6.98 -7.03
C TYR A 54 -7.42 -8.04 -7.90
N GLU A 55 -8.21 -8.80 -8.66
CA GLU A 55 -7.76 -9.85 -9.56
C GLU A 55 -6.88 -9.31 -10.71
N GLU A 56 -6.97 -8.01 -11.03
CA GLU A 56 -6.11 -7.35 -12.03
C GLU A 56 -4.71 -7.01 -11.48
N LEU A 57 -4.48 -7.10 -10.16
CA LEU A 57 -3.18 -6.81 -9.54
C LEU A 57 -2.02 -7.53 -10.23
N GLY A 58 -2.17 -8.84 -10.47
CA GLY A 58 -1.16 -9.64 -11.13
C GLY A 58 -0.89 -9.17 -12.56
N ARG A 59 -1.92 -8.79 -13.31
CA ARG A 59 -1.79 -8.27 -14.67
C ARG A 59 -1.07 -6.93 -14.69
N ILE A 60 -1.42 -6.02 -13.79
CA ILE A 60 -0.77 -4.72 -13.64
C ILE A 60 0.71 -4.92 -13.33
N LEU A 61 1.04 -5.71 -12.30
CA LEU A 61 2.43 -5.95 -11.91
C LEU A 61 3.26 -6.58 -13.04
N ASN A 62 2.70 -7.53 -13.79
CA ASN A 62 3.39 -8.17 -14.92
C ASN A 62 3.47 -7.28 -16.18
N SER A 63 2.60 -6.28 -16.31
CA SER A 63 2.66 -5.32 -17.42
C SER A 63 3.77 -4.30 -17.25
N LEU A 64 4.15 -4.03 -16.00
CA LEU A 64 5.19 -3.07 -15.68
C LEU A 64 6.55 -3.73 -15.80
N LYS A 65 7.44 -3.12 -16.59
CA LYS A 65 8.80 -3.61 -16.78
C LYS A 65 9.73 -2.92 -15.78
N PHE A 66 9.85 -3.50 -14.59
CA PHE A 66 10.82 -3.05 -13.59
C PHE A 66 11.89 -4.10 -13.39
N ASP A 67 13.15 -3.67 -13.30
CA ASP A 67 14.26 -4.53 -12.93
C ASP A 67 14.29 -4.78 -11.40
N CYS A 68 13.83 -3.80 -10.63
CA CYS A 68 13.78 -3.86 -9.17
C CYS A 68 12.59 -3.08 -8.60
N ILE A 69 11.98 -3.61 -7.53
CA ILE A 69 10.90 -2.97 -6.79
C ILE A 69 11.28 -2.87 -5.31
N TYR A 70 11.13 -1.68 -4.77
CA TYR A 70 11.32 -1.37 -3.35
C TYR A 70 9.99 -1.45 -2.62
N THR A 71 9.94 -2.22 -1.54
CA THR A 71 8.74 -2.45 -0.73
C THR A 71 9.04 -2.11 0.72
N LYS A 72 8.03 -1.69 1.48
CA LYS A 72 8.17 -1.43 2.91
C LYS A 72 7.43 -2.48 3.73
N GLY A 73 8.19 -3.39 4.34
CA GLY A 73 7.72 -4.48 5.19
C GLY A 73 7.78 -5.84 4.49
N GLU A 74 8.35 -6.84 5.19
CA GLU A 74 8.58 -8.19 4.67
C GLU A 74 7.30 -8.89 4.19
N GLN A 75 6.18 -8.68 4.88
CA GLN A 75 4.90 -9.27 4.48
C GLN A 75 4.47 -8.84 3.07
N LYS A 76 4.74 -7.58 2.68
CA LYS A 76 4.38 -7.06 1.35
C LYS A 76 5.29 -7.63 0.28
N LYS A 77 6.59 -7.73 0.58
CA LYS A 77 7.57 -8.40 -0.28
C LYS A 77 7.15 -9.83 -0.61
N GLN A 78 6.81 -10.63 0.40
CA GLN A 78 6.36 -12.02 0.21
C GLN A 78 5.11 -12.10 -0.67
N LEU A 79 4.12 -11.22 -0.44
CA LEU A 79 2.91 -11.18 -1.26
C LEU A 79 3.23 -10.82 -2.73
N LEU A 80 4.13 -9.86 -2.98
CA LEU A 80 4.48 -9.44 -4.34
C LEU A 80 5.31 -10.50 -5.09
N ILE A 81 6.16 -11.26 -4.39
CA ILE A 81 6.93 -12.38 -4.98
C ILE A 81 6.01 -13.40 -5.66
N GLU A 82 4.80 -13.64 -5.13
CA GLU A 82 3.83 -14.56 -5.71
C GLU A 82 3.33 -14.11 -7.11
N TYR A 83 3.30 -12.80 -7.36
CA TYR A 83 2.81 -12.24 -8.63
C TYR A 83 3.92 -12.00 -9.66
N ILE A 84 5.12 -11.64 -9.20
CA ILE A 84 6.26 -11.24 -10.03
C ILE A 84 7.56 -11.89 -9.54
N PRO A 85 7.68 -13.23 -9.60
CA PRO A 85 8.84 -13.96 -9.06
C PRO A 85 10.16 -13.67 -9.80
N HIS A 86 10.09 -13.02 -10.96
CA HIS A 86 11.22 -12.68 -11.81
C HIS A 86 11.81 -11.29 -11.54
N VAL A 87 11.15 -10.47 -10.73
CA VAL A 87 11.59 -9.11 -10.40
C VAL A 87 12.33 -9.09 -9.05
N VAL A 88 13.40 -8.32 -8.94
CA VAL A 88 14.13 -8.17 -7.68
C VAL A 88 13.31 -7.33 -6.69
N LEU A 89 12.82 -7.95 -5.62
CA LEU A 89 12.06 -7.28 -4.56
C LEU A 89 12.93 -7.02 -3.32
N ILE A 90 13.09 -5.75 -2.98
CA ILE A 90 13.90 -5.31 -1.83
C ILE A 90 12.98 -4.74 -0.75
N ASN A 91 13.12 -5.23 0.48
CA ASN A 91 12.48 -4.57 1.63
C ASN A 91 13.38 -3.41 2.06
N ILE A 92 12.88 -2.19 1.99
CA ILE A 92 13.68 -1.00 2.34
C ILE A 92 14.01 -0.92 3.82
N GLU A 93 13.30 -1.65 4.68
CA GLU A 93 13.67 -1.78 6.10
C GLU A 93 15.02 -2.48 6.27
N ASP A 94 15.37 -3.42 5.38
CA ASP A 94 16.68 -4.08 5.34
C ASP A 94 17.81 -3.11 4.97
N LEU A 95 17.46 -2.00 4.31
CA LEU A 95 18.37 -0.90 3.96
C LEU A 95 18.44 0.18 5.06
N GLY A 96 17.83 -0.07 6.22
CA GLY A 96 17.79 0.89 7.34
C GLY A 96 16.68 1.94 7.22
N CYS A 97 15.67 1.74 6.35
CA CYS A 97 14.51 2.63 6.32
C CYS A 97 13.78 2.55 7.68
N PRO A 98 13.60 3.68 8.38
CA PRO A 98 12.94 3.70 9.68
C PRO A 98 11.49 3.22 9.59
N ARG A 99 11.00 2.66 10.70
CA ARG A 99 9.60 2.24 10.81
C ARG A 99 8.68 3.46 10.70
N LEU A 100 7.43 3.25 10.29
CA LEU A 100 6.50 4.37 10.07
C LEU A 100 6.30 5.24 11.32
N ASP A 101 6.26 4.63 12.50
CA ASP A 101 6.18 5.30 13.81
C ASP A 101 7.40 6.15 14.15
N GLN A 102 8.55 5.87 13.53
CA GLN A 102 9.80 6.63 13.68
C GLN A 102 9.95 7.76 12.66
N ILE A 103 9.18 7.72 11.57
CA ILE A 103 9.17 8.77 10.54
C ILE A 103 8.28 9.95 10.95
N CYS A 104 7.30 9.71 11.82
CA CYS A 104 6.25 10.67 12.20
C CYS A 104 6.69 11.68 13.28
N SER A 105 7.97 12.07 13.36
CA SER A 105 8.48 12.98 14.39
C SER A 105 8.41 14.46 14.02
N ASP A 106 8.18 14.81 12.76
CA ASP A 106 8.13 16.20 12.30
C ASP A 106 6.80 16.50 11.59
N GLU A 107 6.18 17.63 11.93
CA GLU A 107 4.88 18.13 11.44
C GLU A 107 4.85 18.44 9.91
N ALA A 108 5.79 17.92 9.12
CA ALA A 108 6.05 18.29 7.73
C ALA A 108 6.01 17.12 6.73
N LEU A 109 5.42 15.98 7.07
CA LEU A 109 5.17 14.96 6.05
C LEU A 109 3.99 15.37 5.15
N PRO A 110 4.14 15.26 3.82
CA PRO A 110 3.00 15.45 2.93
C PRO A 110 1.92 14.44 3.29
N CYS A 111 0.78 14.95 3.74
CA CYS A 111 -0.42 14.16 3.92
C CYS A 111 -0.79 13.56 2.56
N CYS A 112 -1.27 12.31 2.56
CA CYS A 112 -1.85 11.69 1.36
C CYS A 112 -2.83 12.68 0.72
N ILE A 113 -2.93 12.71 -0.62
CA ILE A 113 -3.82 13.64 -1.34
C ILE A 113 -5.28 13.56 -0.87
N PHE A 114 -5.70 12.43 -0.29
CA PHE A 114 -7.02 12.21 0.32
C PHE A 114 -7.12 12.70 1.79
N HIS A 115 -6.00 13.01 2.43
CA HIS A 115 -5.88 13.44 3.83
C HIS A 115 -5.34 14.85 4.00
N LYS A 116 -5.12 15.59 2.91
CA LYS A 116 -4.53 16.94 2.93
C LYS A 116 -5.25 17.91 3.89
N ASP A 117 -6.55 17.67 4.13
CA ASP A 117 -7.42 18.50 4.98
C ASP A 117 -7.73 17.88 6.36
N LEU A 118 -7.18 16.70 6.68
CA LEU A 118 -7.43 15.99 7.94
C LEU A 118 -6.21 16.08 8.86
N ASN A 119 -6.41 16.58 10.08
CA ASN A 119 -5.33 16.77 11.05
C ASN A 119 -4.60 15.44 11.35
N PRO A 120 -3.28 15.31 11.07
CA PRO A 120 -2.55 14.06 11.20
C PRO A 120 -2.46 13.52 12.65
N LYS A 121 -2.80 14.35 13.65
CA LYS A 121 -2.73 13.99 15.08
C LYS A 121 -3.73 12.92 15.53
N HIS A 122 -4.67 12.50 14.69
CA HIS A 122 -5.71 11.52 15.08
C HIS A 122 -5.39 10.06 14.75
N TRP A 123 -4.33 9.76 14.00
CA TRP A 123 -4.12 8.40 13.47
C TRP A 123 -3.07 7.57 14.22
N ILE A 124 -2.42 8.12 15.25
CA ILE A 124 -1.39 7.43 16.06
C ILE A 124 -1.97 7.01 17.43
N LYS A 125 -3.03 6.21 17.43
CA LYS A 125 -3.39 5.34 18.57
C LYS A 125 -4.12 4.11 18.04
N GLY A 126 -3.38 3.06 17.73
CA GLY A 126 -3.89 1.75 17.32
C GLY A 126 -2.77 0.75 17.14
#